data_AF-A0A238ZD27-F1
#
_entry.id   AF-A0A238ZD27-F1
#
_cell.length_a   1.000
_cell.length_b   1.000
_cell.length_c   1.000
_cell.angle_alpha   90.00
_cell.angle_beta   90.00
_cell.angle_gamma   90.00
#
_symmetry.space_group_name_H-M   'P 1'
#
loop_
_entity.id
_entity.type
_entity.pdbx_description
1 polymer ?
#
loop_
_entity_poly.entity_id
_entity_poly.type
_entity_poly.pdbx_seq_one_letter_code
_entity_poly.pdbx_strand_id
1 'polypeptide(L)'
;MRIKNSGILLLVAILLFSCDKKRVFDQYKSVGSAWHKDSVVSFDLPVLDSTKRYNLFVNLRDNNNYPFNNLFLIVAIETPSGFTKVDTLEYQMANPDGTLLGNGFTDIKESKLFYKEDVKFRGKYKVHIKQAVRESGKIPGVQALEGITDVGFRIEQKD
;
A
#
# COMPACT_ATOMS: atom_id res chain seq x y z
N MET A 1 -33.08 31.27 26.61
CA MET A 1 -31.74 31.26 25.96
C MET A 1 -31.80 30.32 24.76
N ARG A 2 -31.49 30.82 23.56
CA ARG A 2 -31.80 30.19 22.26
C ARG A 2 -30.98 28.92 22.01
N ILE A 3 -31.65 27.77 21.93
CA ILE A 3 -31.07 26.49 21.48
C ILE A 3 -31.00 26.51 19.94
N LYS A 4 -30.13 27.34 19.36
CA LYS A 4 -29.86 27.37 17.91
C LYS A 4 -28.61 26.56 17.51
N ASN A 5 -27.84 26.09 18.51
CA ASN A 5 -26.57 25.39 18.31
C ASN A 5 -26.68 23.86 18.28
N SER A 6 -27.84 23.28 18.60
CA SER A 6 -28.03 21.82 18.67
C SER A 6 -28.00 21.15 17.28
N GLY A 7 -28.59 21.79 16.26
CA GLY A 7 -28.60 21.26 14.90
C GLY A 7 -27.21 21.23 14.24
N ILE A 8 -26.36 22.21 14.53
CA ILE A 8 -24.98 22.26 14.05
C ILE A 8 -24.15 21.15 14.70
N LEU A 9 -24.34 20.90 16.01
CA LEU A 9 -23.64 19.83 16.72
C LEU A 9 -24.02 18.44 16.19
N LEU A 10 -25.30 18.24 15.84
CA LEU A 10 -25.78 17.02 15.20
C LEU A 10 -25.24 16.86 13.77
N LEU A 11 -25.17 17.95 13.00
CA LEU A 11 -24.60 17.94 11.64
C LEU A 11 -23.10 17.59 11.67
N VAL A 12 -22.35 18.16 12.62
CA VAL A 12 -20.93 17.84 12.86
C VAL A 12 -20.76 16.38 13.28
N ALA A 13 -21.66 15.83 14.10
CA ALA A 13 -21.61 14.43 14.51
C ALA A 13 -21.85 13.46 13.33
N ILE A 14 -22.72 13.81 12.36
CA ILE A 14 -22.97 12.98 11.17
C ILE A 14 -21.77 12.98 10.23
N LEU A 15 -21.02 14.08 10.14
CA LEU A 15 -19.81 14.18 9.29
C LEU A 15 -18.66 13.27 9.75
N LEU A 16 -18.70 12.71 10.95
CA LEU A 16 -17.66 11.82 11.48
C LEU A 16 -17.85 10.35 11.07
N PHE A 17 -18.96 9.97 10.45
CA PHE A 17 -19.21 8.60 9.99
C PHE A 17 -18.71 8.36 8.56
N SER A 18 -17.41 8.53 8.33
CA SER A 18 -16.77 7.97 7.13
C SER A 18 -16.30 6.54 7.42
N CYS A 19 -17.11 5.56 7.02
CA CYS A 19 -16.76 4.15 7.19
C CYS A 19 -16.22 3.59 5.87
N ASP A 20 -14.98 3.12 5.88
CA ASP A 20 -14.31 2.43 4.77
C ASP A 20 -14.85 1.00 4.64
N LYS A 21 -16.09 0.88 4.11
CA LYS A 21 -16.89 -0.36 4.15
C LYS A 21 -16.29 -1.54 3.36
N LYS A 22 -15.40 -1.27 2.40
CA LYS A 22 -14.83 -2.31 1.53
C LYS A 22 -13.55 -2.91 2.09
N ARG A 23 -12.87 -2.22 2.99
CA ARG A 23 -11.59 -2.64 3.55
C ARG A 23 -11.77 -3.84 4.47
N VAL A 24 -11.14 -4.96 4.11
CA VAL A 24 -11.16 -6.21 4.91
C VAL A 24 -9.81 -6.54 5.54
N PHE A 25 -8.72 -5.99 5.00
CA PHE A 25 -7.37 -6.09 5.56
C PHE A 25 -6.60 -4.83 5.19
N ASP A 26 -5.82 -4.29 6.13
CA ASP A 26 -4.99 -3.11 5.93
C ASP A 26 -3.93 -3.07 7.03
N GLN A 27 -2.67 -3.31 6.67
CA GLN A 27 -1.55 -3.29 7.60
C GLN A 27 -0.35 -2.61 6.96
N TYR A 28 0.41 -1.90 7.79
CA TYR A 28 1.67 -1.23 7.40
C TYR A 28 2.81 -1.78 8.26
N LYS A 29 3.99 -1.81 7.66
CA LYS A 29 5.26 -2.08 8.33
C LYS A 29 6.25 -1.00 7.94
N SER A 30 6.83 -0.35 8.94
CA SER A 30 7.90 0.62 8.70
C SER A 30 9.16 -0.11 8.21
N VAL A 31 9.85 0.52 7.26
CA VAL A 31 11.12 0.06 6.71
C VAL A 31 12.28 0.96 7.13
N GLY A 32 12.04 1.90 8.05
CA GLY A 32 13.03 2.87 8.53
C GLY A 32 13.21 4.04 7.57
N SER A 33 14.42 4.61 7.53
CA SER A 33 14.76 5.74 6.65
C SER A 33 15.10 5.33 5.22
N ALA A 34 15.50 4.08 5.02
CA ALA A 34 15.84 3.53 3.72
C ALA A 34 15.51 2.04 3.65
N TRP A 35 14.82 1.63 2.59
CA TRP A 35 14.41 0.26 2.39
C TRP A 35 15.49 -0.55 1.67
N HIS A 36 16.17 -1.42 2.41
CA HIS A 36 17.20 -2.29 1.85
C HIS A 36 16.62 -3.31 0.86
N LYS A 37 17.28 -3.54 -0.29
CA LYS A 37 16.80 -4.42 -1.38
C LYS A 37 16.55 -5.88 -0.95
N ASP A 38 17.31 -6.35 0.03
CA ASP A 38 17.20 -7.71 0.57
C ASP A 38 16.21 -7.79 1.75
N SER A 39 15.67 -6.65 2.20
CA SER A 39 14.64 -6.60 3.24
C SER A 39 13.27 -6.88 2.64
N VAL A 40 12.67 -8.01 3.04
CA VAL A 40 11.36 -8.44 2.57
C VAL A 40 10.28 -8.08 3.60
N VAL A 41 9.33 -7.25 3.20
CA VAL A 41 8.15 -6.93 4.01
C VAL A 41 7.10 -8.01 3.79
N SER A 42 6.71 -8.70 4.86
CA SER A 42 5.81 -9.85 4.77
C SER A 42 4.52 -9.64 5.56
N PHE A 43 3.39 -10.15 5.05
CA PHE A 43 2.08 -10.08 5.70
C PHE A 43 1.43 -11.46 5.73
N ASP A 44 0.99 -11.89 6.92
CA ASP A 44 0.14 -13.07 7.08
C ASP A 44 -1.32 -12.64 6.95
N LEU A 45 -2.00 -13.15 5.92
CA LEU A 45 -3.38 -12.78 5.66
C LEU A 45 -4.34 -13.60 6.54
N PRO A 46 -5.42 -12.99 7.06
CA PRO A 46 -6.49 -13.74 7.70
C PRO A 46 -7.18 -14.65 6.68
N VAL A 47 -7.92 -15.65 7.17
CA VAL A 47 -8.78 -16.45 6.30
C VAL A 47 -9.95 -15.59 5.84
N LEU A 48 -10.00 -15.29 4.54
CA LEU A 48 -11.06 -14.51 3.90
C LEU A 48 -12.19 -15.40 3.38
N ASP A 49 -13.37 -14.82 3.16
CA ASP A 49 -14.53 -15.54 2.64
C ASP A 49 -14.30 -15.97 1.17
N SER A 50 -14.23 -17.29 0.97
CA SER A 50 -13.97 -17.91 -0.34
C SER A 50 -15.07 -17.72 -1.39
N THR A 51 -16.27 -17.28 -0.97
CA THR A 51 -17.39 -16.97 -1.88
C THR A 51 -17.28 -15.57 -2.47
N LYS A 52 -16.48 -14.70 -1.85
CA LYS A 52 -16.27 -13.31 -2.25
C LYS A 52 -15.03 -13.16 -3.13
N ARG A 53 -14.93 -11.98 -3.72
CA ARG A 53 -13.84 -11.55 -4.59
C ARG A 53 -13.22 -10.29 -4.02
N TYR A 54 -11.92 -10.13 -4.22
CA TYR A 54 -11.15 -9.07 -3.57
C TYR A 54 -10.20 -8.39 -4.55
N ASN A 55 -10.00 -7.09 -4.33
CA ASN A 55 -8.96 -6.30 -4.97
C ASN A 55 -7.81 -6.10 -3.99
N LEU A 56 -6.59 -6.26 -4.46
CA LEU A 56 -5.36 -6.22 -3.69
C LEU A 56 -4.57 -4.97 -4.06
N PHE A 57 -4.04 -4.31 -3.05
CA PHE A 57 -3.26 -3.09 -3.19
C PHE A 57 -1.99 -3.18 -2.34
N VAL A 58 -0.91 -2.63 -2.87
CA VAL A 58 0.26 -2.26 -2.09
C VAL A 58 0.10 -0.80 -1.72
N ASN A 59 0.16 -0.48 -0.43
CA ASN A 59 0.18 0.90 0.02
C ASN A 59 1.61 1.27 0.36
N LEU A 60 2.05 2.47 -0.02
CA LEU A 60 3.36 2.99 0.32
C LEU A 60 3.24 4.35 0.94
N ARG A 61 4.13 4.62 1.89
CA ARG A 61 4.42 5.98 2.33
C ARG A 61 5.81 6.37 1.91
N ASP A 62 5.87 7.46 1.17
CA ASP A 62 7.10 8.05 0.68
C ASP A 62 7.22 9.51 1.11
N ASN A 63 8.43 10.04 1.11
CA ASN A 63 8.71 11.43 1.42
C ASN A 63 9.67 12.05 0.39
N ASN A 64 9.94 13.35 0.54
CA ASN A 64 10.75 14.15 -0.39
C ASN A 64 12.20 13.64 -0.61
N ASN A 65 12.68 12.66 0.17
CA ASN A 65 13.97 12.03 -0.08
C ASN A 65 13.91 10.96 -1.17
N TYR A 66 12.71 10.56 -1.63
CA TYR A 66 12.55 9.58 -2.71
C TYR A 66 13.04 10.18 -4.04
N PRO A 67 14.10 9.65 -4.67
CA PRO A 67 14.78 10.35 -5.76
C PRO A 67 14.35 9.90 -7.16
N PHE A 68 13.34 9.04 -7.29
CA PHE A 68 12.96 8.41 -8.56
C PHE A 68 11.55 8.79 -9.01
N ASN A 69 11.30 8.76 -10.31
CA ASN A 69 9.96 9.01 -10.86
C ASN A 69 9.05 7.78 -10.83
N ASN A 70 9.64 6.59 -10.76
CA ASN A 70 8.96 5.32 -10.76
C ASN A 70 9.51 4.40 -9.68
N LEU A 71 8.71 3.41 -9.29
CA LEU A 71 9.04 2.40 -8.31
C LEU A 71 8.82 1.01 -8.91
N PHE A 72 9.81 0.14 -8.73
CA PHE A 72 9.68 -1.28 -9.04
C PHE A 72 9.55 -2.11 -7.77
N LEU A 73 8.55 -2.97 -7.73
CA LEU A 73 8.31 -3.92 -6.66
C LEU A 73 8.28 -5.35 -7.19
N ILE A 74 8.77 -6.28 -6.39
CA ILE A 74 8.50 -7.70 -6.56
C ILE A 74 7.54 -8.11 -5.45
N VAL A 75 6.34 -8.54 -5.85
CA VAL A 75 5.31 -9.03 -4.93
C VAL A 75 5.15 -10.53 -5.14
N ALA A 76 5.26 -11.29 -4.06
CA ALA A 76 5.07 -12.73 -4.06
C ALA A 76 3.92 -13.12 -3.13
N ILE A 77 2.91 -13.80 -3.67
CA ILE A 77 1.81 -14.38 -2.91
C ILE A 77 2.05 -15.88 -2.75
N GLU A 78 2.21 -16.33 -1.52
CA GLU A 78 2.25 -17.74 -1.13
C GLU A 78 0.83 -18.24 -0.85
N THR A 79 0.46 -19.33 -1.52
CA THR A 79 -0.81 -20.03 -1.34
C THR A 79 -0.73 -21.03 -0.18
N PRO A 80 -1.86 -21.47 0.39
CA PRO A 80 -1.86 -22.45 1.48
C PRO A 80 -1.23 -23.80 1.13
N SER A 81 -1.15 -24.14 -0.17
CA SER A 81 -0.49 -25.36 -0.65
C SER A 81 1.03 -25.21 -0.84
N GLY A 82 1.58 -24.03 -0.55
CA GLY A 82 3.02 -23.73 -0.68
C GLY A 82 3.46 -23.25 -2.06
N PHE A 83 2.55 -23.16 -3.04
CA PHE A 83 2.88 -22.52 -4.32
C PHE A 83 2.97 -21.01 -4.16
N THR A 84 4.01 -20.41 -4.70
CA THR A 84 4.23 -18.96 -4.70
C THR A 84 4.08 -18.39 -6.10
N LYS A 85 3.19 -17.41 -6.25
CA LYS A 85 3.09 -16.60 -7.47
C LYS A 85 3.87 -15.31 -7.27
N VAL A 86 4.76 -14.99 -8.21
CA VAL A 86 5.61 -13.80 -8.17
C VAL A 86 5.26 -12.89 -9.33
N ASP A 87 5.00 -11.61 -9.04
CA ASP A 87 4.74 -10.57 -10.02
C ASP A 87 5.75 -9.42 -9.81
N THR A 88 6.19 -8.79 -10.91
CA THR A 88 6.96 -7.54 -10.89
C THR A 88 6.05 -6.40 -11.29
N LEU A 89 6.01 -5.35 -10.47
CA LEU A 89 5.10 -4.22 -10.61
C LEU A 89 5.92 -2.95 -10.79
N GLU A 90 5.44 -2.06 -11.64
CA GLU A 90 6.00 -0.72 -11.85
C GLU A 90 4.91 0.32 -11.59
N TYR A 91 5.26 1.37 -10.85
CA TYR A 91 4.36 2.47 -10.54
C TYR A 91 5.03 3.80 -10.80
N GLN A 92 4.29 4.76 -11.34
CA GLN A 92 4.70 6.15 -11.32
C GLN A 92 4.50 6.71 -9.92
N MET A 93 5.55 7.35 -9.37
CA MET A 93 5.57 7.92 -8.02
C MET A 93 5.72 9.44 -8.04
N ALA A 94 6.17 10.04 -9.14
CA ALA A 94 6.31 11.50 -9.26
C ALA A 94 5.84 12.02 -10.63
N ASN A 95 5.43 13.28 -10.65
CA ASN A 95 5.23 14.05 -11.88
C ASN A 95 6.57 14.37 -12.57
N PRO A 96 6.56 14.81 -13.84
CA PRO A 96 7.79 15.18 -14.55
C PRO A 96 8.60 16.31 -13.90
N ASP A 97 7.97 17.14 -13.05
CA ASP A 97 8.61 18.21 -12.27
C ASP A 97 9.22 17.72 -10.95
N GLY A 98 9.11 16.42 -10.65
CA GLY A 98 9.60 15.78 -9.43
C GLY A 98 8.63 15.82 -8.24
N THR A 99 7.44 16.41 -8.39
CA THR A 99 6.45 16.41 -7.30
C THR A 99 5.87 15.02 -7.08
N LEU A 100 5.94 14.53 -5.84
CA LEU A 100 5.46 13.19 -5.47
C LEU A 100 3.94 13.07 -5.65
N LEU A 101 3.51 11.94 -6.19
CA LEU A 101 2.13 11.51 -6.32
C LEU A 101 1.64 10.89 -5.00
N GLY A 102 0.32 10.81 -4.85
CA GLY A 102 -0.31 10.25 -3.65
C GLY A 102 -0.96 11.31 -2.77
N ASN A 103 -1.61 10.86 -1.71
CA ASN A 103 -2.36 11.72 -0.79
C ASN A 103 -1.59 11.86 0.53
N GLY A 104 -1.53 13.05 1.10
CA GLY A 104 -0.87 13.23 2.39
C GLY A 104 -0.56 14.69 2.69
N PHE A 105 -0.42 14.97 3.99
CA PHE A 105 -0.03 16.29 4.48
C PHE A 105 1.49 16.40 4.52
N THR A 106 1.99 17.62 4.33
CA THR A 106 3.42 17.95 4.35
C THR A 106 4.24 17.12 3.35
N ASP A 107 5.35 16.58 3.80
CA ASP A 107 6.37 15.81 3.11
C ASP A 107 5.99 14.34 2.89
N ILE A 108 5.10 13.75 3.69
CA ILE A 108 4.70 12.35 3.52
C ILE A 108 3.54 12.25 2.53
N LYS A 109 3.72 11.40 1.51
CA LYS A 109 2.68 10.99 0.57
C LYS A 109 2.35 9.53 0.77
N GLU A 110 1.07 9.22 0.65
CA GLU A 110 0.55 7.87 0.71
C GLU A 110 -0.03 7.49 -0.65
N SER A 111 0.55 6.46 -1.23
CA SER A 111 0.18 5.93 -2.55
C SER A 111 -0.50 4.57 -2.38
N LYS A 112 -1.77 4.50 -2.81
CA LYS A 112 -2.53 3.24 -2.92
C LYS A 112 -2.33 2.65 -4.31
N LEU A 113 -1.44 1.67 -4.43
CA LEU A 113 -0.97 1.12 -5.69
C LEU A 113 -1.71 -0.18 -6.01
N PHE A 114 -2.40 -0.21 -7.15
CA PHE A 114 -3.20 -1.36 -7.56
C PHE A 114 -2.31 -2.56 -7.88
N TYR A 115 -2.53 -3.70 -7.23
CA TYR A 115 -1.77 -4.93 -7.51
C TYR A 115 -2.59 -5.94 -8.31
N LYS A 116 -3.75 -6.36 -7.81
CA LYS A 116 -4.51 -7.44 -8.45
C LYS A 116 -6.00 -7.31 -8.23
N GLU A 117 -6.77 -7.57 -9.27
CA GLU A 117 -8.22 -7.59 -9.19
C GLU A 117 -8.79 -9.00 -9.08
N ASP A 118 -10.04 -9.06 -8.59
CA ASP A 118 -10.90 -10.23 -8.69
C ASP A 118 -10.33 -11.54 -8.09
N VAL A 119 -9.59 -11.40 -7.00
CA VAL A 119 -8.90 -12.52 -6.35
C VAL A 119 -9.87 -13.28 -5.44
N LYS A 120 -9.84 -14.61 -5.53
CA LYS A 120 -10.48 -15.52 -4.57
C LYS A 120 -9.44 -16.15 -3.67
N PHE A 121 -9.68 -16.09 -2.36
CA PHE A 121 -8.84 -16.73 -1.36
C PHE A 121 -9.45 -18.07 -0.91
N ARG A 122 -8.61 -19.07 -0.70
CA ARG A 122 -8.99 -20.41 -0.22
C ARG A 122 -8.08 -20.89 0.90
N GLY A 123 -8.09 -20.19 2.04
CA GLY A 123 -7.27 -20.52 3.21
C GLY A 123 -6.36 -19.38 3.64
N LYS A 124 -5.23 -19.71 4.30
CA LYS A 124 -4.23 -18.75 4.77
C LYS A 124 -3.18 -18.49 3.69
N TYR A 125 -3.00 -17.23 3.35
CA TYR A 125 -2.04 -16.77 2.34
C TYR A 125 -0.99 -15.90 3.02
N LYS A 126 0.20 -15.84 2.42
CA LYS A 126 1.23 -14.88 2.81
C LYS A 126 1.59 -14.01 1.63
N VAL A 127 1.90 -12.74 1.91
CA VAL A 127 2.34 -11.78 0.90
C VAL A 127 3.73 -11.31 1.29
N HIS A 128 4.64 -11.30 0.32
CA HIS A 128 6.00 -10.83 0.46
C HIS A 128 6.25 -9.72 -0.56
N ILE A 129 6.78 -8.60 -0.11
CA ILE A 129 7.04 -7.43 -0.94
C ILE A 129 8.49 -7.01 -0.74
N LYS A 130 9.20 -6.80 -1.84
CA LYS A 130 10.54 -6.20 -1.84
C LYS A 130 10.67 -5.19 -2.98
N GLN A 131 11.51 -4.17 -2.77
CA GLN A 131 11.86 -3.24 -3.83
C GLN A 131 12.84 -3.89 -4.84
N ALA A 132 12.74 -3.46 -6.09
CA ALA A 132 13.59 -3.92 -7.20
C ALA A 132 14.10 -2.74 -8.06
N VAL A 133 14.27 -1.57 -7.46
CA VAL A 133 14.68 -0.34 -8.15
C VAL A 133 16.12 -0.44 -8.63
N ARG A 134 16.37 0.06 -9.84
CA ARG A 134 17.70 0.15 -10.44
C ARG A 134 17.93 1.57 -10.94
N GLU A 135 19.14 2.06 -10.74
CA GLU A 135 19.59 3.32 -11.31
C GLU A 135 20.36 3.04 -12.60
N SER A 136 20.11 3.82 -13.64
CA SER A 136 20.76 3.64 -14.94
C SER A 136 22.28 3.73 -14.79
N GLY A 137 23.00 2.79 -15.41
CA GLY A 137 24.46 2.70 -15.31
C GLY A 137 24.99 2.02 -14.03
N LYS A 138 24.14 1.66 -13.04
CA LYS A 138 24.55 0.93 -11.84
C LYS A 138 24.07 -0.52 -11.86
N ILE A 139 25.02 -1.43 -12.12
CA ILE A 139 24.78 -2.89 -12.16
C ILE A 139 24.16 -3.45 -10.85
N PRO A 140 24.58 -3.06 -9.63
CA PRO A 140 24.10 -3.72 -8.41
C PRO A 140 22.66 -3.38 -7.99
N GLY A 141 21.98 -2.46 -8.70
CA GLY A 141 20.69 -1.89 -8.32
C GLY A 141 20.80 -0.95 -7.10
N VAL A 142 19.66 -0.38 -6.68
CA VAL A 142 19.61 0.47 -5.49
C VAL A 142 19.63 -0.42 -4.24
N GLN A 143 20.74 -0.39 -3.48
CA GLN A 143 20.87 -1.21 -2.27
C GLN A 143 19.95 -0.74 -1.15
N ALA A 144 19.95 0.56 -0.86
CA ALA A 144 19.09 1.18 0.13
C ALA A 144 18.24 2.24 -0.56
N LEU A 145 16.94 2.01 -0.62
CA LEU A 145 15.99 2.91 -1.26
C LEU A 145 15.52 3.95 -0.25
N GLU A 146 16.08 5.15 -0.33
CA GLU A 146 15.69 6.26 0.54
C GLU A 146 14.28 6.76 0.23
N GLY A 147 13.66 7.39 1.22
CA GLY A 147 12.38 8.08 1.08
C GLY A 147 11.15 7.20 1.23
N ILE A 148 11.25 5.87 1.12
CA ILE A 148 10.15 4.97 1.51
C ILE A 148 10.20 4.73 3.01
N THR A 149 9.14 5.11 3.74
CA THR A 149 9.07 4.99 5.21
C THR A 149 8.27 3.76 5.65
N ASP A 150 7.22 3.43 4.91
CA ASP A 150 6.31 2.34 5.23
C ASP A 150 5.85 1.60 3.99
N VAL A 151 5.72 0.29 4.14
CA VAL A 151 5.13 -0.61 3.16
C VAL A 151 3.90 -1.25 3.77
N GLY A 152 2.78 -1.14 3.09
CA GLY A 152 1.50 -1.68 3.51
C GLY A 152 0.89 -2.61 2.47
N PHE A 153 0.00 -3.47 2.94
CA PHE A 153 -0.81 -4.32 2.09
C PHE A 153 -2.27 -4.18 2.48
N ARG A 154 -3.11 -3.95 1.48
CA ARG A 154 -4.53 -3.69 1.66
C ARG A 154 -5.37 -4.57 0.75
N ILE A 155 -6.44 -5.10 1.32
CA ILE A 155 -7.43 -5.94 0.64
C ILE A 155 -8.79 -5.27 0.78
N GLU A 156 -9.45 -5.08 -0.36
CA GLU A 156 -10.81 -4.58 -0.43
C GLU A 156 -11.74 -5.64 -1.02
N GLN A 157 -12.88 -5.86 -0.40
CA GLN A 157 -13.95 -6.68 -0.99
C GLN A 157 -14.48 -5.97 -2.23
N LYS A 158 -14.55 -6.72 -3.34
CA LYS A 158 -15.20 -6.29 -4.58
C LYS A 158 -16.72 -6.41 -4.40
N ASP A 159 -17.43 -5.38 -4.87
CA ASP A 159 -18.90 -5.35 -4.83
C ASP A 159 -19.51 -6.51 -5.62
#